data_AF-A0A5C7GYX9-F1
#
_entry.id   AF-A0A5C7GYX9-F1
#
_cell.length_a   1.000
_cell.length_b   1.000
_cell.length_c   1.000
_cell.angle_alpha   90.00
_cell.angle_beta   90.00
_cell.angle_gamma   90.00
#
_symmetry.space_group_name_H-M   'P 1'
#
loop_
_entity.id
_entity.type
_entity.pdbx_description
1 polymer ?
#
loop_
_entity_poly.entity_id
_entity_poly.type
_entity_poly.pdbx_seq_one_letter_code
_entity_poly.pdbx_strand_id
1 'polypeptide(L)'
;MKGKLQNQNPSGSDSNLNDQIAILRDQLEEKTQALQYLESLNNTLTLKESMSNQELQDARKESISQGLQDRLNSRTALAIKRMGELDRTPFLQACSLKFPDADWDDISAKLCSKWEENVKDPHWHPFRTIDYKGNLQVIINEDDEKLKDLRNEYGEVVYEVVTNALLELNEYNPSGGYAVPEVWNVKEERKATMKEIIQYMMKQLKTRKRKSR
;
A
#
# COMPACT_ATOMS: atom_id res chain seq x y z
N MET A 1 49.96 -21.31 -74.62
CA MET A 1 49.66 -22.46 -73.74
C MET A 1 49.30 -21.93 -72.36
N LYS A 2 48.19 -22.43 -71.77
CA LYS A 2 47.76 -22.29 -70.36
C LYS A 2 47.24 -20.89 -69.98
N GLY A 3 46.14 -20.72 -69.23
CA GLY A 3 45.45 -21.66 -68.36
C GLY A 3 43.93 -21.56 -68.47
N LYS A 4 43.29 -22.73 -68.34
CA LYS A 4 41.89 -22.88 -67.95
C LYS A 4 41.73 -22.31 -66.53
N LEU A 5 40.79 -21.41 -66.34
CA LEU A 5 40.17 -21.19 -65.04
C LEU A 5 38.82 -21.89 -65.06
N GLN A 6 38.78 -23.05 -64.41
CA GLN A 6 37.58 -23.80 -64.16
C GLN A 6 37.21 -23.61 -62.68
N ASN A 7 35.95 -23.22 -62.47
CA ASN A 7 35.10 -23.32 -61.29
C ASN A 7 35.64 -22.84 -59.93
N GLN A 8 34.91 -21.91 -59.32
CA GLN A 8 34.26 -22.17 -58.02
C GLN A 8 32.82 -21.61 -58.04
N ASN A 9 31.85 -22.51 -57.87
CA ASN A 9 30.42 -22.21 -57.72
C ASN A 9 30.18 -21.43 -56.41
N PRO A 10 29.31 -20.39 -56.39
CA PRO A 10 28.72 -19.90 -55.14
C PRO A 10 27.36 -20.56 -54.81
N SER A 11 26.77 -21.35 -55.72
CA SER A 11 25.35 -21.73 -55.62
C SER A 11 24.97 -22.63 -54.44
N GLY A 12 25.94 -23.22 -53.72
CA GLY A 12 25.68 -24.07 -52.56
C GLY A 12 25.62 -23.33 -51.22
N SER A 13 26.23 -22.13 -51.11
CA SER A 13 26.29 -21.38 -49.85
C SER A 13 25.07 -20.48 -49.66
N ASP A 14 24.57 -19.87 -50.74
CA ASP A 14 23.42 -18.95 -50.70
C ASP A 14 22.08 -19.67 -50.44
N SER A 15 21.93 -20.91 -50.90
CA SER A 15 20.74 -21.72 -50.62
C SER A 15 20.55 -21.98 -49.13
N ASN A 16 21.63 -22.36 -48.43
CA ASN A 16 21.59 -22.65 -47.00
C ASN A 16 21.29 -21.40 -46.16
N LEU A 17 21.86 -20.25 -46.55
CA LEU A 17 21.57 -18.95 -45.95
C LEU A 17 20.10 -18.54 -46.15
N ASN A 18 19.55 -18.75 -47.36
CA ASN A 18 18.14 -18.47 -47.63
C ASN A 18 17.19 -19.34 -46.80
N ASP A 19 17.51 -20.62 -46.62
CA ASP A 19 16.73 -21.53 -45.77
C ASP A 19 16.76 -21.09 -44.30
N GLN A 20 17.93 -20.68 -43.78
CA GLN A 20 18.05 -20.14 -42.43
C GLN A 20 17.25 -18.84 -42.25
N ILE A 21 17.29 -17.95 -43.24
CA ILE A 21 16.51 -16.70 -43.22
C ILE A 21 15.01 -16.99 -43.21
N ALA A 22 14.54 -17.99 -43.97
CA ALA A 22 13.13 -18.39 -43.96
C ALA A 22 12.70 -18.91 -42.58
N ILE A 23 13.49 -19.82 -41.98
CA ILE A 23 13.23 -20.34 -40.63
C ILE A 23 13.18 -19.21 -39.60
N LEU A 24 14.11 -18.26 -39.65
CA LEU A 24 14.14 -17.13 -38.74
C LEU A 24 12.94 -16.20 -38.91
N ARG A 25 12.43 -16.02 -40.14
CA ARG A 25 11.21 -15.24 -40.39
C ARG A 25 9.98 -15.92 -39.81
N ASP A 26 9.85 -17.23 -40.00
CA ASP A 26 8.72 -18.00 -39.46
C ASP A 26 8.73 -17.98 -37.92
N GLN A 27 9.90 -18.14 -37.31
CA GLN A 27 10.07 -18.02 -35.85
C GLN A 27 9.77 -16.60 -35.35
N LEU A 28 10.14 -15.57 -36.11
CA LEU A 28 9.86 -14.18 -35.76
C LEU A 28 8.36 -13.90 -35.82
N GLU A 29 7.67 -14.40 -36.84
CA GLU A 29 6.22 -14.26 -36.99
C GLU A 29 5.48 -14.99 -35.86
N GLU A 30 5.85 -16.24 -35.57
CA GLU A 30 5.28 -17.00 -34.45
C GLU A 30 5.48 -16.28 -33.11
N LYS A 31 6.68 -15.78 -32.85
CA LYS A 31 6.98 -15.00 -31.63
C LYS A 31 6.20 -13.69 -31.58
N THR A 32 6.01 -13.02 -32.71
CA THR A 32 5.25 -11.76 -32.78
C THR A 32 3.78 -12.01 -32.46
N GLN A 33 3.18 -13.06 -33.04
CA GLN A 33 1.80 -13.46 -32.74
C GLN A 33 1.64 -13.89 -31.28
N ALA A 34 2.60 -14.66 -30.73
CA ALA A 34 2.59 -15.06 -29.33
C ALA A 34 2.69 -13.84 -28.39
N LEU A 35 3.53 -12.85 -28.70
CA LEU A 35 3.64 -11.61 -27.93
C LEU A 35 2.33 -10.81 -27.95
N GLN A 36 1.71 -10.64 -29.12
CA GLN A 36 0.42 -9.97 -29.25
C GLN A 36 -0.69 -10.67 -28.45
N TYR A 37 -0.71 -12.01 -28.47
CA TYR A 37 -1.63 -12.78 -27.66
C TYR A 37 -1.42 -12.58 -26.16
N LEU A 38 -0.16 -12.64 -25.70
CA LEU A 38 0.19 -12.44 -24.30
C LEU A 38 -0.13 -11.02 -23.82
N GLU A 39 0.10 -10.00 -24.66
CA GLU A 39 -0.26 -8.61 -24.37
C GLU A 39 -1.78 -8.45 -24.24
N SER A 40 -2.55 -9.01 -25.18
CA SER A 40 -4.02 -9.02 -25.12
C SER A 40 -4.56 -9.70 -23.86
N LEU A 41 -3.97 -10.84 -23.50
CA LEU A 41 -4.32 -11.57 -22.29
C LEU A 41 -3.97 -10.76 -21.04
N ASN A 42 -2.79 -10.15 -20.98
CA ASN A 42 -2.36 -9.33 -19.85
C ASN A 42 -3.28 -8.13 -19.64
N ASN A 43 -3.65 -7.44 -20.73
CA ASN A 43 -4.60 -6.33 -20.68
C ASN A 43 -5.98 -6.79 -20.15
N THR A 44 -6.45 -7.95 -20.60
CA THR A 44 -7.72 -8.53 -20.13
C THR A 44 -7.67 -8.88 -18.65
N LEU A 45 -6.58 -9.48 -18.17
CA LEU A 45 -6.40 -9.84 -16.76
C LEU A 45 -6.31 -8.60 -15.87
N THR A 46 -5.56 -7.58 -16.31
CA THR A 46 -5.43 -6.31 -15.59
C THR A 46 -6.79 -5.62 -15.42
N LEU A 47 -7.62 -5.61 -16.47
CA LEU A 47 -8.97 -5.06 -16.38
C LEU A 47 -9.85 -5.84 -15.40
N LYS A 48 -9.81 -7.19 -15.44
CA LYS A 48 -10.57 -8.03 -14.52
C LYS A 48 -10.13 -7.86 -13.06
N GLU A 49 -8.83 -7.79 -12.83
CA GLU A 49 -8.26 -7.53 -11.51
C GLU A 49 -8.73 -6.18 -10.97
N SER A 50 -8.64 -5.12 -11.80
CA SER A 50 -9.12 -3.79 -11.45
C SER A 50 -10.59 -3.78 -11.06
N MET A 51 -11.45 -4.43 -11.87
CA MET A 51 -12.87 -4.54 -11.57
C MET A 51 -13.14 -5.29 -10.25
N SER A 52 -12.50 -6.45 -10.05
CA SER A 52 -12.68 -7.24 -8.83
C SER A 52 -12.15 -6.52 -7.59
N ASN A 53 -11.03 -5.82 -7.71
CA ASN A 53 -10.48 -5.01 -6.64
C ASN A 53 -11.43 -3.85 -6.29
N GLN A 54 -12.02 -3.19 -7.30
CA GLN A 54 -13.01 -2.14 -7.08
C GLN A 54 -14.22 -2.66 -6.29
N GLU A 55 -14.79 -3.81 -6.67
CA GLU A 55 -15.90 -4.45 -5.92
C GLU A 55 -15.50 -4.77 -4.47
N LEU A 56 -14.28 -5.27 -4.25
CA LEU A 56 -13.77 -5.56 -2.90
C LEU A 56 -13.64 -4.28 -2.05
N GLN A 57 -13.12 -3.19 -2.64
CA GLN A 57 -12.99 -1.90 -1.97
C GLN A 57 -14.36 -1.30 -1.64
N ASP A 58 -15.32 -1.40 -2.56
CA ASP A 58 -16.67 -0.90 -2.34
C ASP A 58 -17.38 -1.71 -1.25
N ALA A 59 -17.29 -3.04 -1.26
CA ALA A 59 -17.81 -3.89 -0.20
C ALA A 59 -17.19 -3.55 1.17
N ARG A 60 -15.88 -3.24 1.19
CA ARG A 60 -15.19 -2.83 2.42
C ARG A 60 -15.66 -1.46 2.91
N LYS A 61 -15.74 -0.45 2.03
CA LYS A 61 -16.27 0.88 2.37
C LYS A 61 -17.70 0.78 2.91
N GLU A 62 -18.54 0.00 2.25
CA GLU A 62 -19.92 -0.24 2.66
C GLU A 62 -20.00 -0.95 4.03
N SER A 63 -19.10 -1.88 4.29
CA SER A 63 -19.01 -2.54 5.60
C SER A 63 -18.69 -1.55 6.72
N ILE A 64 -17.88 -0.54 6.45
CA ILE A 64 -17.54 0.52 7.41
C ILE A 64 -18.73 1.47 7.59
N SER A 65 -19.27 2.00 6.48
CA SER A 65 -20.30 3.05 6.48
C SER A 65 -21.68 2.55 6.94
N GLN A 66 -22.13 1.38 6.49
CA GLN A 66 -23.47 0.85 6.80
C GLN A 66 -23.43 -0.38 7.70
N GLY A 67 -22.39 -1.20 7.57
CA GLY A 67 -22.30 -2.48 8.24
C GLY A 67 -21.96 -2.37 9.73
N LEU A 68 -20.98 -1.52 10.07
CA LEU A 68 -20.29 -1.55 11.35
C LEU A 68 -20.41 -0.27 12.19
N GLN A 69 -20.73 0.89 11.60
CA GLN A 69 -20.70 2.20 12.26
C GLN A 69 -21.37 2.21 13.65
N ASP A 70 -22.57 1.64 13.77
CA ASP A 70 -23.32 1.60 15.06
C ASP A 70 -23.28 0.23 15.76
N ARG A 71 -22.47 -0.70 15.25
CA ARG A 71 -22.47 -2.11 15.71
C ARG A 71 -21.21 -2.51 16.44
N LEU A 72 -20.17 -1.69 16.40
CA LEU A 72 -18.93 -1.91 17.12
C LEU A 72 -19.00 -1.26 18.50
N ASN A 73 -18.32 -1.85 19.48
CA ASN A 73 -18.19 -1.27 20.82
C ASN A 73 -16.85 -1.67 21.42
N SER A 74 -16.49 -1.12 22.58
CA SER A 74 -15.19 -1.38 23.22
C SER A 74 -14.91 -2.85 23.56
N ARG A 75 -15.92 -3.74 23.52
CA ARG A 75 -15.79 -5.18 23.78
C ARG A 75 -15.69 -6.02 22.50
N THR A 76 -15.73 -5.42 21.32
CA THR A 76 -15.71 -6.15 20.05
C THR A 76 -14.27 -6.40 19.59
N ALA A 77 -14.01 -7.57 19.00
CA ALA A 77 -12.70 -7.90 18.44
C ALA A 77 -12.34 -7.06 17.20
N LEU A 78 -13.32 -6.38 16.62
CA LEU A 78 -13.14 -5.44 15.51
C LEU A 78 -13.35 -4.01 16.02
N ALA A 79 -12.63 -3.07 15.42
CA ALA A 79 -12.78 -1.63 15.61
C ALA A 79 -12.71 -0.91 14.26
N ILE A 80 -13.15 0.34 14.19
CA ILE A 80 -12.78 1.24 13.10
C ILE A 80 -11.56 2.02 13.55
N LYS A 81 -10.45 1.88 12.82
CA LYS A 81 -9.23 2.66 13.00
C LYS A 81 -9.14 3.68 11.87
N ARG A 82 -8.73 4.91 12.16
CA ARG A 82 -8.40 5.90 11.12
C ARG A 82 -6.90 5.82 10.84
N MET A 83 -6.54 5.23 9.71
CA MET A 83 -5.15 5.04 9.29
C MET A 83 -4.53 6.39 8.98
N GLY A 84 -3.46 6.76 9.68
CA GLY A 84 -2.81 8.06 9.54
C GLY A 84 -3.31 9.15 10.48
N GLU A 85 -4.19 8.82 11.43
CA GLU A 85 -4.58 9.75 12.50
C GLU A 85 -3.62 9.62 13.69
N LEU A 86 -3.22 10.76 14.27
CA LEU A 86 -2.36 10.78 15.45
C LEU A 86 -3.17 10.47 16.71
N ASP A 87 -2.68 9.52 17.52
CA ASP A 87 -3.16 9.35 18.88
C ASP A 87 -2.68 10.53 19.74
N ARG A 88 -3.60 11.21 20.40
CA ARG A 88 -3.32 12.38 21.24
C ARG A 88 -2.71 12.00 22.59
N THR A 89 -2.93 10.76 23.03
CA THR A 89 -2.56 10.31 24.38
C THR A 89 -1.06 10.47 24.66
N PRO A 90 -0.15 10.11 23.74
CA PRO A 90 1.28 10.28 23.96
C PRO A 90 1.73 11.75 24.01
N PHE A 91 1.09 12.62 23.23
CA PHE A 91 1.34 14.07 23.29
C PHE A 91 0.95 14.62 24.67
N LEU A 92 -0.21 14.22 25.18
CA LEU A 92 -0.70 14.61 26.51
C LEU A 92 0.28 14.19 27.62
N GLN A 93 0.76 12.93 27.55
CA GLN A 93 1.71 12.40 28.52
C GLN A 93 3.06 13.12 28.45
N ALA A 94 3.61 13.34 27.25
CA ALA A 94 4.86 14.05 27.07
C ALA A 94 4.78 15.51 27.56
N CYS A 95 3.69 16.20 27.25
CA CYS A 95 3.46 17.59 27.68
C CYS A 95 3.26 17.70 29.19
N SER A 96 2.52 16.80 29.83
CA SER A 96 2.30 16.84 31.29
C SER A 96 3.60 16.62 32.09
N LEU A 97 4.51 15.78 31.58
CA LEU A 97 5.83 15.57 32.19
C LEU A 97 6.77 16.77 31.97
N LYS A 98 6.70 17.40 30.80
CA LYS A 98 7.61 18.49 30.42
C LYS A 98 7.19 19.85 30.99
N PHE A 99 5.88 20.07 31.14
CA PHE A 99 5.30 21.34 31.56
C PHE A 99 4.32 21.17 32.74
N PRO A 100 4.79 20.71 33.92
CA PRO A 100 3.91 20.38 35.04
C PRO A 100 3.14 21.59 35.59
N ASP A 101 3.69 22.80 35.48
CA ASP A 101 3.10 24.04 36.02
C ASP A 101 2.32 24.86 34.97
N ALA A 102 2.17 24.34 33.75
CA ALA A 102 1.47 25.01 32.66
C ALA A 102 0.16 24.29 32.30
N ASP A 103 -0.62 24.91 31.42
CA ASP A 103 -1.79 24.27 30.79
C ASP A 103 -1.31 23.25 29.74
N TRP A 104 -0.88 22.08 30.20
CA TRP A 104 -0.35 21.02 29.34
C TRP A 104 -1.42 20.43 28.40
N ASP A 105 -2.71 20.58 28.70
CA ASP A 105 -3.79 20.14 27.81
C ASP A 105 -3.79 20.98 26.53
N ASP A 106 -3.83 22.31 26.65
CA ASP A 106 -3.74 23.24 25.52
C ASP A 106 -2.39 23.12 24.76
N ILE A 107 -1.27 22.96 25.48
CA ILE A 107 0.04 22.76 24.85
C ILE A 107 0.06 21.47 24.03
N SER A 108 -0.46 20.36 24.58
CA SER A 108 -0.50 19.07 23.89
C SER A 108 -1.41 19.10 22.66
N ALA A 109 -2.56 19.79 22.75
CA ALA A 109 -3.48 19.94 21.63
C ALA A 109 -2.83 20.73 20.48
N LYS A 110 -2.16 21.85 20.79
CA LYS A 110 -1.41 22.64 19.80
C LYS A 110 -0.29 21.83 19.15
N LEU A 111 0.46 21.07 19.96
CA LEU A 111 1.54 20.22 19.46
C LEU A 111 1.00 19.12 18.53
N CYS A 112 -0.05 18.41 18.96
CA CYS A 112 -0.67 17.37 18.15
C CYS A 112 -1.20 17.94 16.83
N SER A 113 -1.92 19.07 16.85
CA SER A 113 -2.41 19.71 15.62
C SER A 113 -1.28 20.14 14.69
N LYS A 114 -0.18 20.70 15.20
CA LYS A 114 1.02 21.02 14.40
C LYS A 114 1.57 19.79 13.70
N TRP A 115 1.61 18.65 14.38
CA TRP A 115 2.08 17.39 13.78
C TRP A 115 1.07 16.78 12.81
N GLU A 116 -0.23 16.88 13.08
CA GLU A 116 -1.27 16.50 12.12
C GLU A 116 -1.14 17.31 10.82
N GLU A 117 -0.79 18.60 10.89
CA GLU A 117 -0.55 19.45 9.72
C GLU A 117 0.73 19.05 8.97
N ASN A 118 1.84 18.85 9.69
CA ASN A 118 3.09 18.38 9.09
C ASN A 118 2.86 17.06 8.34
N VAL A 119 2.24 16.07 8.99
CA VAL A 119 1.99 14.73 8.43
C VAL A 119 1.13 14.77 7.15
N LYS A 120 0.26 15.79 7.01
CA LYS A 120 -0.57 16.00 5.82
C LYS A 120 0.10 16.83 4.74
N ASP A 121 1.27 17.43 5.00
CA ASP A 121 1.97 18.30 4.04
C ASP A 121 2.55 17.45 2.90
N PRO A 122 2.07 17.60 1.65
CA PRO A 122 2.57 16.83 0.52
C PRO A 122 4.04 17.17 0.16
N HIS A 123 4.57 18.29 0.64
CA HIS A 123 5.97 18.68 0.40
C HIS A 123 6.94 18.09 1.44
N TRP A 124 6.43 17.54 2.54
CA TRP A 124 7.27 16.90 3.55
C TRP A 124 7.14 15.37 3.44
N HIS A 125 8.17 14.75 2.88
CA HIS A 125 8.20 13.32 2.62
C HIS A 125 9.43 12.68 3.31
N PRO A 126 9.38 12.45 4.64
CA PRO A 126 10.51 11.98 5.44
C PRO A 126 10.72 10.47 5.29
N PHE A 127 10.81 10.00 4.04
CA PHE A 127 10.99 8.59 3.70
C PHE A 127 12.26 8.36 2.89
N ARG A 128 12.79 7.15 2.96
CA ARG A 128 13.86 6.66 2.10
C ARG A 128 13.51 5.27 1.58
N THR A 129 14.02 4.94 0.41
CA THR A 129 13.85 3.61 -0.19
C THR A 129 15.07 2.76 0.10
N ILE A 130 14.84 1.54 0.59
CA ILE A 130 15.88 0.53 0.79
C ILE A 130 15.60 -0.70 -0.07
N ASP A 131 16.64 -1.36 -0.55
CA ASP A 131 16.52 -2.69 -1.13
C ASP A 131 16.66 -3.74 -0.03
N TYR A 132 15.61 -4.53 0.17
CA TYR A 132 15.67 -5.72 1.00
C TYR A 132 15.36 -6.95 0.16
N LYS A 133 16.42 -7.71 -0.17
CA LYS A 133 16.34 -8.98 -0.92
C LYS A 133 15.70 -8.83 -2.31
N GLY A 134 15.98 -7.73 -3.00
CA GLY A 134 15.44 -7.40 -4.33
C GLY A 134 14.06 -6.73 -4.28
N ASN A 135 13.53 -6.44 -3.09
CA ASN A 135 12.27 -5.72 -2.91
C ASN A 135 12.56 -4.31 -2.37
N LEU A 136 12.15 -3.30 -3.12
CA LEU A 136 12.21 -1.91 -2.68
C LEU A 136 11.16 -1.66 -1.59
N GLN A 137 11.61 -1.25 -0.40
CA GLN A 137 10.74 -0.89 0.72
C GLN A 137 10.92 0.58 1.07
N VAL A 138 9.81 1.25 1.34
CA VAL A 138 9.79 2.63 1.83
C VAL A 138 9.82 2.58 3.35
N ILE A 139 10.83 3.20 3.94
CA ILE A 139 10.99 3.31 5.40
C ILE A 139 11.13 4.78 5.80
N ILE A 140 10.94 5.08 7.08
CA ILE A 140 11.19 6.41 7.63
C ILE A 140 12.67 6.77 7.47
N ASN A 141 12.92 8.01 7.06
CA ASN A 141 14.24 8.60 7.11
C ASN A 141 14.53 9.09 8.53
N GLU A 142 15.25 8.29 9.31
CA GLU A 142 15.67 8.66 10.68
C GLU A 142 16.56 9.91 10.72
N ASP A 143 17.13 10.30 9.56
CA ASP A 143 17.94 11.51 9.45
C ASP A 143 17.14 12.80 9.26
N ASP A 144 15.81 12.73 9.09
CA ASP A 144 14.95 13.90 8.95
C ASP A 144 15.02 14.81 10.19
N GLU A 145 15.35 16.09 9.95
CA GLU A 145 15.58 17.07 11.01
C GLU A 145 14.32 17.31 11.86
N LYS A 146 13.13 17.39 11.25
CA LYS A 146 11.88 17.59 12.02
C LYS A 146 11.62 16.39 12.94
N LEU A 147 11.81 15.18 12.44
CA LEU A 147 11.62 13.96 13.22
C LEU A 147 12.67 13.81 14.33
N LYS A 148 13.93 14.18 14.06
CA LYS A 148 14.99 14.25 15.09
C LYS A 148 14.62 15.22 16.21
N ASP A 149 14.18 16.43 15.86
CA ASP A 149 13.74 17.43 16.83
C ASP A 149 12.55 16.93 17.66
N LEU A 150 11.56 16.31 17.03
CA LEU A 150 10.43 15.69 17.73
C LEU A 150 10.88 14.69 18.79
N ARG A 151 11.75 13.77 18.39
CA ARG A 151 12.27 12.70 19.24
C ARG A 151 13.07 13.26 20.41
N ASN A 152 13.91 14.27 20.15
CA ASN A 152 14.73 14.93 21.17
C ASN A 152 13.87 15.73 22.15
N GLU A 153 12.83 16.42 21.67
CA GLU A 153 12.02 17.32 22.49
C GLU A 153 10.93 16.59 23.30
N TYR A 154 10.28 15.58 22.73
CA TYR A 154 9.08 14.96 23.29
C TYR A 154 9.20 13.44 23.50
N GLY A 155 10.34 12.86 23.12
CA GLY A 155 10.68 11.47 23.39
C GLY A 155 10.20 10.48 22.34
N GLU A 156 10.59 9.22 22.56
CA GLU A 156 10.37 8.11 21.63
C GLU A 156 8.90 7.86 21.31
N VAL A 157 8.03 7.90 22.32
CA VAL A 157 6.62 7.51 22.16
C VAL A 157 5.90 8.48 21.22
N VAL A 158 6.19 9.79 21.31
CA VAL A 158 5.60 10.79 20.40
C VAL A 158 6.17 10.65 18.99
N TYR A 159 7.47 10.39 18.88
CA TYR A 159 8.11 10.08 17.60
C TYR A 159 7.45 8.89 16.91
N GLU A 160 7.27 7.77 17.62
CA GLU A 160 6.66 6.54 17.09
C GLU A 160 5.24 6.77 16.57
N VAL A 161 4.43 7.56 17.31
CA VAL A 161 3.05 7.90 16.89
C VAL A 161 3.05 8.65 15.56
N VAL A 162 3.93 9.65 15.41
CA VAL A 162 4.04 10.43 14.18
C VAL A 162 4.55 9.58 13.02
N THR A 163 5.59 8.77 13.24
CA THR A 163 6.13 7.89 12.19
C THR A 163 5.17 6.80 11.78
N ASN A 164 4.40 6.24 12.71
CA ASN A 164 3.36 5.27 12.40
C ASN A 164 2.25 5.90 11.57
N ALA A 165 1.80 7.11 11.89
CA ALA A 165 0.81 7.81 11.08
C ALA A 165 1.32 8.13 9.67
N LEU A 166 2.60 8.51 9.52
CA LEU A 166 3.24 8.71 8.21
C LEU A 166 3.24 7.41 7.39
N LEU A 167 3.66 6.29 7.98
CA LEU A 167 3.66 4.98 7.31
C LEU A 167 2.24 4.55 6.91
N GLU A 168 1.27 4.73 7.80
CA GLU A 168 -0.13 4.41 7.53
C GLU A 168 -0.71 5.26 6.39
N LEU A 169 -0.42 6.57 6.33
CA LEU A 169 -0.85 7.40 5.20
C LEU A 169 -0.22 6.94 3.89
N ASN A 170 1.06 6.61 3.90
CA ASN A 170 1.77 6.13 2.71
C ASN A 170 1.22 4.77 2.22
N GLU A 171 0.80 3.88 3.13
CA GLU A 171 0.22 2.58 2.76
C GLU A 171 -1.25 2.71 2.31
N TYR A 172 -2.06 3.49 3.02
CA TYR A 172 -3.52 3.48 2.84
C TYR A 172 -4.06 4.61 1.98
N ASN A 173 -3.35 5.75 1.90
CA ASN A 173 -3.78 6.90 1.11
C ASN A 173 -2.59 7.77 0.64
N PRO A 174 -1.62 7.19 -0.09
CA PRO A 174 -0.38 7.87 -0.46
C PRO A 174 -0.60 9.16 -1.27
N SER A 175 -1.65 9.20 -2.10
CA SER A 175 -1.97 10.36 -2.93
C SER A 175 -2.92 11.36 -2.27
N GLY A 176 -3.76 10.91 -1.33
CA GLY A 176 -4.78 11.77 -0.73
C GLY A 176 -4.28 12.54 0.48
N GLY A 177 -3.31 12.01 1.23
CA GLY A 177 -2.74 12.73 2.38
C GLY A 177 -3.73 12.98 3.52
N TYR A 178 -4.82 12.22 3.61
CA TYR A 178 -5.78 12.30 4.71
C TYR A 178 -6.05 10.92 5.31
N ALA A 179 -6.34 10.90 6.60
CA ALA A 179 -6.57 9.65 7.31
C ALA A 179 -7.88 8.97 6.87
N VAL A 180 -7.80 7.68 6.54
CA VAL A 180 -8.90 6.87 6.00
C VAL A 180 -9.37 5.84 7.02
N PRO A 181 -10.69 5.62 7.18
CA PRO A 181 -11.19 4.61 8.08
C PRO A 181 -10.93 3.21 7.52
N GLU A 182 -10.55 2.29 8.40
CA GLU A 182 -10.34 0.89 8.09
C GLU A 182 -10.87 0.00 9.24
N VAL A 183 -11.39 -1.17 8.88
CA VAL A 183 -11.77 -2.17 9.89
C VAL A 183 -10.50 -2.85 10.41
N TRP A 184 -10.26 -2.68 11.70
CA TRP A 184 -9.08 -3.19 12.39
C TRP A 184 -9.44 -4.39 13.25
N ASN A 185 -8.64 -5.46 13.17
CA ASN A 185 -8.70 -6.53 14.15
C ASN A 185 -7.81 -6.14 15.34
N VAL A 186 -8.45 -5.80 16.45
CA VAL A 186 -7.78 -5.30 17.66
C VAL A 186 -6.87 -6.36 18.28
N LYS A 187 -7.27 -7.63 18.19
CA LYS A 187 -6.50 -8.73 18.81
C LYS A 187 -5.26 -9.10 17.98
N GLU A 188 -5.38 -9.06 16.67
CA GLU A 188 -4.32 -9.46 15.74
C GLU A 188 -3.46 -8.27 15.27
N GLU A 189 -3.78 -7.06 15.74
CA GLU A 189 -3.07 -5.81 15.42
C GLU A 189 -2.84 -5.60 13.91
N ARG A 190 -3.87 -5.89 13.12
CA ARG A 190 -3.83 -5.73 11.66
C ARG A 190 -5.19 -5.38 11.08
N LYS A 191 -5.17 -4.95 9.82
CA LYS A 191 -6.36 -4.84 8.97
C LYS A 191 -7.17 -6.15 9.03
N ALA A 192 -8.46 -6.02 9.35
CA ALA A 192 -9.37 -7.15 9.36
C ALA A 192 -9.58 -7.65 7.93
N THR A 193 -9.63 -8.97 7.76
CA THR A 193 -9.98 -9.63 6.51
C THR A 193 -11.48 -9.52 6.25
N MET A 194 -11.89 -9.62 4.97
CA MET A 194 -13.31 -9.59 4.64
C MET A 194 -14.09 -10.76 5.26
N LYS A 195 -13.42 -11.90 5.45
CA LYS A 195 -13.96 -13.06 6.18
C LYS A 195 -14.29 -12.71 7.63
N GLU A 196 -13.37 -12.06 8.36
CA GLU A 196 -13.60 -11.64 9.75
C GLU A 196 -14.77 -10.65 9.85
N ILE A 197 -14.85 -9.70 8.91
CA ILE A 197 -15.92 -8.71 8.83
C ILE A 197 -17.28 -9.39 8.60
N ILE A 198 -17.40 -10.28 7.61
CA ILE A 198 -18.63 -11.02 7.32
C ILE A 198 -19.06 -11.88 8.51
N GLN A 199 -18.11 -12.63 9.11
CA GLN A 199 -18.40 -13.48 10.27
C GLN A 199 -18.93 -12.66 11.45
N TYR A 200 -18.35 -11.49 11.68
CA TYR A 200 -18.83 -10.56 12.71
C TYR A 200 -20.25 -10.09 12.42
N MET A 201 -20.52 -9.60 11.20
CA MET A 201 -21.85 -9.13 10.80
C MET A 201 -22.92 -10.23 10.94
N MET A 202 -22.62 -11.47 10.50
CA MET A 202 -23.53 -12.60 10.66
C MET A 202 -23.83 -12.92 12.12
N LYS A 203 -22.82 -12.84 13.00
CA LYS A 203 -23.01 -13.05 14.44
C LYS A 203 -23.94 -12.00 15.04
N GLN A 204 -23.77 -10.73 14.68
CA GLN A 204 -24.63 -9.63 15.15
C GLN A 204 -26.08 -9.75 14.66
N LEU A 205 -26.29 -10.22 13.42
CA LEU A 205 -27.64 -10.47 12.91
C LEU A 205 -28.35 -11.60 13.68
N LYS A 206 -27.62 -12.67 14.04
CA LYS A 206 -28.18 -13.79 14.81
C LYS A 206 -28.56 -13.40 16.24
N THR A 207 -27.75 -12.57 16.91
CA THR A 207 -28.04 -12.10 18.27
C THR A 207 -29.28 -11.19 18.30
N ARG A 208 -29.44 -10.31 17.30
CA ARG A 208 -30.63 -9.45 17.19
C ARG A 208 -31.92 -10.26 17.00
N LYS A 209 -31.92 -11.28 16.15
CA LYS A 209 -33.08 -12.16 15.93
C LYS A 209 -33.54 -12.89 17.20
N ARG A 210 -32.61 -13.22 18.10
CA ARG A 210 -32.94 -13.85 19.40
C ARG A 210 -33.55 -12.89 20.41
N LYS A 211 -33.17 -11.60 20.39
CA LYS A 211 -33.71 -10.58 21.30
C LYS A 211 -35.11 -10.07 20.90
N SER A 212 -35.50 -10.28 19.64
CA SER A 212 -36.79 -9.87 19.08
C SER A 212 -37.87 -10.97 19.16
N ARG A 213 -37.53 -12.14 19.71
CA ARG A 213 -38.45 -13.23 20.02
C ARG A 213 -38.68 -13.25 21.52
#